data_AF-A0A949HEX4-F1
#
_entry.id   AF-A0A949HEX4-F1
#
_cell.length_a   1.000
_cell.length_b   1.000
_cell.length_c   1.000
_cell.angle_alpha   90.00
_cell.angle_beta   90.00
_cell.angle_gamma   90.00
#
_symmetry.space_group_name_H-M   'P 1'
#
loop_
_entity.id
_entity.type
_entity.pdbx_description
1 polymer ?
#
loop_
_entity_poly.entity_id
_entity_poly.type
_entity_poly.pdbx_seq_one_letter_code
_entity_poly.pdbx_strand_id
1 'polypeptide(L)'
;MAGSIRASEPGPRRSTASTRLPWRARHVRRASRFTPGLPSPRRGPTPVRRWFSLAVDSSRTLRVGALYPDLLNIYADRGNLMVLARRCRWRGLGCQITDVGLGEPLDPERFDLLYLGGGQDADQRRCGEELAGEKGAALREASGAGKVILAVCGGYQLLGSSYVLDGESVPGARVLDLHTVREYGPRLIGNVAIEVDLPDAGGPRVLAGFENHGGRTVLGADQEPLGRVLRGHGNDGRSGFEGARTANTIGTYLHGPLLPGNIWFADWLISTALGGLTLAPLDDALEEEAHRAAQVAAGLTPGR
;
A
#
# COMPACT_ATOMS: atom_id res chain seq x y z
N MET A 1 -64.25 14.69 26.00
CA MET A 1 -63.81 16.07 26.28
C MET A 1 -62.37 16.21 25.81
N ALA A 2 -62.15 17.03 24.79
CA ALA A 2 -60.85 17.28 24.18
C ALA A 2 -60.11 18.39 24.96
N GLY A 3 -58.82 18.20 25.24
CA GLY A 3 -57.93 19.21 25.80
C GLY A 3 -56.71 19.36 24.90
N SER A 4 -56.65 20.45 24.15
CA SER A 4 -55.59 20.78 23.19
C SER A 4 -54.32 21.29 23.89
N ILE A 5 -53.16 20.77 23.53
CA ILE A 5 -51.86 21.36 23.87
C ILE A 5 -51.38 22.17 22.65
N ARG A 6 -51.19 23.48 22.85
CA ARG A 6 -50.69 24.42 21.83
C ARG A 6 -49.18 24.31 21.69
N ALA A 7 -48.72 24.20 20.45
CA ALA A 7 -47.33 24.38 20.05
C ALA A 7 -46.95 25.87 20.07
N SER A 8 -45.80 26.21 20.65
CA SER A 8 -45.21 27.55 20.65
C SER A 8 -44.26 27.73 19.46
N GLU A 9 -44.50 28.79 18.68
CA GLU A 9 -43.69 29.23 17.54
C GLU A 9 -42.31 29.79 17.96
N PRO A 10 -41.26 29.66 17.13
CA PRO A 10 -39.97 30.29 17.37
C PRO A 10 -39.90 31.72 16.78
N GLY A 11 -39.39 32.65 17.59
CA GLY A 11 -39.22 34.07 17.25
C GLY A 11 -38.16 34.38 16.16
N PRO A 12 -38.12 35.63 15.68
CA PRO A 12 -37.46 35.97 14.42
C PRO A 12 -35.93 36.04 14.52
N ARG A 13 -35.26 35.46 13.52
CA ARG A 13 -33.81 35.50 13.31
C ARG A 13 -33.38 36.91 12.86
N ARG A 14 -32.47 37.53 13.60
CA ARG A 14 -31.78 38.76 13.21
C ARG A 14 -30.75 38.46 12.11
N SER A 15 -30.89 39.13 10.98
CA SER A 15 -29.90 39.14 9.90
C SER A 15 -28.78 40.12 10.22
N THR A 16 -27.55 39.63 10.28
CA THR A 16 -26.35 40.47 10.29
C THR A 16 -25.71 40.43 8.92
N ALA A 17 -25.76 41.56 8.22
CA ALA A 17 -25.14 41.79 6.94
C ALA A 17 -23.62 41.61 7.02
N SER A 18 -23.06 40.71 6.19
CA SER A 18 -21.60 40.61 6.02
C SER A 18 -21.15 41.64 4.98
N THR A 19 -20.39 42.61 5.43
CA THR A 19 -19.65 43.60 4.63
C THR A 19 -18.69 42.92 3.65
N ARG A 20 -18.88 43.17 2.35
CA ARG A 20 -17.93 42.82 1.29
C ARG A 20 -16.74 43.79 1.31
N LEU A 21 -15.53 43.27 1.47
CA LEU A 21 -14.28 44.03 1.27
C LEU A 21 -13.79 43.84 -0.19
N PRO A 22 -13.37 44.92 -0.89
CA PRO A 22 -12.84 44.82 -2.23
C PRO A 22 -11.34 44.48 -2.23
N TRP A 23 -10.97 43.43 -2.95
CA TRP A 23 -9.57 43.11 -3.30
C TRP A 23 -9.02 44.20 -4.23
N ARG A 24 -8.00 44.94 -3.78
CA ARG A 24 -7.17 45.81 -4.63
C ARG A 24 -5.82 45.13 -4.88
N ALA A 25 -5.57 44.76 -6.12
CA ALA A 25 -4.25 44.34 -6.59
C ALA A 25 -3.29 45.55 -6.54
N ARG A 26 -2.18 45.43 -5.81
CA ARG A 26 -1.06 46.38 -5.90
C ARG A 26 0.05 45.75 -6.73
N HIS A 27 0.24 46.28 -7.94
CA HIS A 27 1.47 46.10 -8.69
C HIS A 27 2.60 46.87 -7.99
N VAL A 28 3.66 46.16 -7.61
CA VAL A 28 4.94 46.76 -7.23
C VAL A 28 5.90 46.52 -8.40
N ARG A 29 6.19 47.58 -9.15
CA ARG A 29 7.35 47.68 -10.05
C ARG A 29 8.47 48.43 -9.32
N ARG A 30 9.68 47.86 -9.32
CA ARG A 30 11.03 48.50 -9.25
C ARG A 30 12.01 47.50 -8.62
N ALA A 31 13.30 47.46 -8.93
CA ALA A 31 14.14 47.97 -10.00
C ALA A 31 15.44 47.16 -9.86
N SER A 32 15.94 46.53 -10.92
CA SER A 32 17.21 45.81 -10.89
C SER A 32 18.36 46.82 -10.83
N ARG A 33 19.13 46.79 -9.74
CA ARG A 33 20.46 47.41 -9.69
C ARG A 33 21.49 46.34 -10.05
N PHE A 34 22.24 46.62 -11.10
CA PHE A 34 23.38 45.83 -11.56
C PHE A 34 24.59 46.15 -10.65
N THR A 35 25.21 45.14 -10.05
CA THR A 35 26.52 45.23 -9.39
C THR A 35 27.53 44.39 -10.17
N PRO A 36 28.73 44.91 -10.51
CA PRO A 36 29.69 44.17 -11.33
C PRO A 36 30.50 43.15 -10.50
N GLY A 37 30.51 41.92 -11.01
CA GLY A 37 31.56 40.88 -10.99
C GLY A 37 32.48 40.70 -9.76
N LEU A 38 32.29 39.58 -9.06
CA LEU A 38 33.37 38.85 -8.38
C LEU A 38 33.79 37.65 -9.25
N PRO A 39 35.08 37.27 -9.31
CA PRO A 39 35.54 36.21 -10.19
C PRO A 39 35.10 34.84 -9.67
N SER A 40 34.56 34.02 -10.57
CA SER A 40 34.18 32.63 -10.31
C SER A 40 35.43 31.76 -10.08
N PRO A 41 35.48 30.92 -9.03
CA PRO A 41 36.55 29.93 -8.90
C PRO A 41 36.37 28.88 -9.99
N ARG A 42 37.42 28.69 -10.81
CA ARG A 42 37.47 27.66 -11.84
C ARG A 42 37.25 26.29 -11.19
N ARG A 43 36.08 25.69 -11.43
CA ARG A 43 35.82 24.28 -11.11
C ARG A 43 36.57 23.43 -12.13
N GLY A 44 37.60 22.71 -11.67
CA GLY A 44 38.17 21.60 -12.42
C GLY A 44 37.11 20.50 -12.63
N PRO A 45 37.30 19.62 -13.63
CA PRO A 45 36.35 18.55 -13.90
C PRO A 45 36.25 17.63 -12.69
N THR A 46 35.04 17.51 -12.13
CA THR A 46 34.68 16.49 -11.14
C THR A 46 34.91 15.11 -11.74
N PRO A 47 35.54 14.17 -11.02
CA PRO A 47 35.72 12.83 -11.56
C PRO A 47 34.35 12.17 -11.70
N VAL A 48 34.00 11.83 -12.94
CA VAL A 48 32.80 11.05 -13.26
C VAL A 48 32.97 9.70 -12.55
N ARG A 49 32.18 9.46 -11.51
CA ARG A 49 32.09 8.14 -10.88
C ARG A 49 31.71 7.15 -11.97
N ARG A 50 32.64 6.26 -12.30
CA ARG A 50 32.41 5.11 -13.17
C ARG A 50 31.37 4.25 -12.45
N TRP A 51 30.12 4.30 -12.92
CA TRP A 51 29.11 3.32 -12.54
C TRP A 51 29.60 2.00 -13.13
N PHE A 52 30.13 1.11 -12.30
CA PHE A 52 30.38 -0.26 -12.71
C PHE A 52 29.03 -0.81 -13.20
N SER A 53 28.95 -1.16 -14.48
CA SER A 53 27.86 -1.96 -15.01
C SER A 53 27.91 -3.28 -14.24
N LEU A 54 27.08 -3.44 -13.21
CA LEU A 54 26.88 -4.73 -12.59
C LEU A 54 26.38 -5.66 -13.69
N ALA A 55 27.18 -6.66 -14.04
CA ALA A 55 26.71 -7.76 -14.87
C ALA A 55 25.53 -8.37 -14.11
N VAL A 56 24.32 -8.28 -14.70
CA VAL A 56 23.15 -8.96 -14.15
C VAL A 56 23.40 -10.44 -14.36
N ASP A 57 23.40 -11.21 -13.28
CA ASP A 57 23.34 -12.65 -13.36
C ASP A 57 21.91 -13.02 -13.79
N SER A 58 21.73 -13.22 -15.08
CA SER A 58 20.45 -13.61 -15.68
C SER A 58 19.97 -14.99 -15.24
N SER A 59 20.78 -15.77 -14.51
CA SER A 59 20.41 -17.12 -14.07
C SER A 59 19.30 -17.13 -13.01
N ARG A 60 19.08 -16.01 -12.30
CA ARG A 60 18.00 -15.86 -11.32
C ARG A 60 17.25 -14.55 -11.53
N THR A 61 16.05 -14.67 -12.12
CA THR A 61 15.15 -13.55 -12.40
C THR A 61 13.87 -13.70 -11.60
N LEU A 62 13.52 -12.68 -10.81
CA LEU A 62 12.22 -12.60 -10.15
C LEU A 62 11.15 -12.22 -11.20
N ARG A 63 10.16 -13.07 -11.40
CA ARG A 63 9.03 -12.82 -12.31
C ARG A 63 7.82 -12.34 -11.51
N VAL A 64 7.48 -11.08 -11.67
CA VAL A 64 6.38 -10.42 -10.95
C VAL A 64 5.20 -10.22 -11.90
N GLY A 65 4.02 -10.74 -11.52
CA GLY A 65 2.76 -10.42 -12.18
C GLY A 65 2.07 -9.26 -11.46
N ALA A 66 2.01 -8.09 -12.09
CA ALA A 66 1.25 -6.95 -11.58
C ALA A 66 -0.19 -7.04 -12.10
N LEU A 67 -1.13 -7.39 -11.23
CA LEU A 67 -2.53 -7.56 -11.62
C LEU A 67 -3.25 -6.21 -11.64
N TYR A 68 -3.92 -5.95 -12.76
CA TYR A 68 -4.74 -4.77 -13.01
C TYR A 68 -4.03 -3.42 -12.79
N PRO A 69 -2.80 -3.19 -13.27
CA PRO A 69 -1.99 -2.03 -12.90
C PRO A 69 -2.51 -0.69 -13.45
N ASP A 70 -3.52 -0.71 -14.31
CA ASP A 70 -4.24 0.48 -14.78
C ASP A 70 -5.50 0.80 -13.94
N LEU A 71 -6.03 -0.18 -13.21
CA LEU A 71 -7.27 -0.09 -12.43
C LEU A 71 -7.00 -0.07 -10.92
N LEU A 72 -6.03 -0.87 -10.48
CA LEU A 72 -5.61 -1.04 -9.09
C LEU A 72 -4.22 -0.40 -8.88
N ASN A 73 -4.17 0.93 -8.95
CA ASN A 73 -2.91 1.69 -8.94
C ASN A 73 -2.90 2.92 -8.04
N ILE A 74 -3.82 3.01 -7.08
CA ILE A 74 -3.80 4.10 -6.10
C ILE A 74 -2.79 3.82 -4.97
N TYR A 75 -2.56 4.79 -4.09
CA TYR A 75 -1.65 4.65 -2.93
C TYR A 75 -0.19 4.26 -3.25
N ALA A 76 0.32 4.66 -4.41
CA ALA A 76 1.71 4.49 -4.82
C ALA A 76 2.16 3.02 -5.00
N ASP A 77 1.24 2.14 -5.42
CA ASP A 77 1.50 0.72 -5.71
C ASP A 77 2.65 0.50 -6.71
N ARG A 78 2.78 1.37 -7.72
CA ARG A 78 3.93 1.35 -8.65
C ARG A 78 5.26 1.51 -7.93
N GLY A 79 5.30 2.27 -6.84
CA GLY A 79 6.48 2.43 -5.99
C GLY A 79 6.92 1.13 -5.32
N ASN A 80 5.97 0.28 -4.91
CA ASN A 80 6.26 -1.03 -4.34
C ASN A 80 6.97 -1.93 -5.37
N LEU A 81 6.41 -2.01 -6.59
CA LEU A 81 7.01 -2.76 -7.69
C LEU A 81 8.40 -2.24 -8.07
N MET A 82 8.58 -0.91 -8.08
CA MET A 82 9.88 -0.29 -8.35
C MET A 82 10.93 -0.66 -7.31
N VAL A 83 10.57 -0.77 -6.03
CA VAL A 83 11.49 -1.20 -4.96
C VAL A 83 11.93 -2.64 -5.18
N LEU A 84 11.00 -3.56 -5.46
CA LEU A 84 11.34 -4.96 -5.76
C LEU A 84 12.39 -5.03 -6.88
N ALA A 85 12.09 -4.37 -8.01
CA ALA A 85 12.98 -4.37 -9.16
C ALA A 85 14.33 -3.70 -8.87
N ARG A 86 14.36 -2.64 -8.06
CA ARG A 86 15.60 -1.94 -7.71
C ARG A 86 16.47 -2.77 -6.77
N ARG A 87 15.87 -3.39 -5.76
CA ARG A 87 16.56 -4.25 -4.79
C ARG A 87 17.12 -5.52 -5.44
N CYS A 88 16.42 -6.11 -6.41
CA CYS A 88 16.98 -7.17 -7.26
C CYS A 88 18.20 -6.67 -8.05
N ARG A 89 18.07 -5.57 -8.80
CA ARG A 89 19.16 -5.04 -9.65
C ARG A 89 20.42 -4.66 -8.88
N TRP A 90 20.28 -4.09 -7.68
CA TRP A 90 21.42 -3.74 -6.83
C TRP A 90 22.23 -4.96 -6.38
N ARG A 91 21.63 -6.15 -6.44
CA ARG A 91 22.26 -7.44 -6.12
C ARG A 91 22.66 -8.23 -7.37
N GLY A 92 22.56 -7.62 -8.55
CA GLY A 92 22.81 -8.30 -9.82
C GLY A 92 21.75 -9.33 -10.21
N LEU A 93 20.58 -9.36 -9.57
CA LEU A 93 19.47 -10.26 -9.92
C LEU A 93 18.61 -9.67 -11.04
N GLY A 94 18.04 -10.53 -11.88
CA GLY A 94 16.99 -10.14 -12.81
C GLY A 94 15.67 -9.82 -12.09
N CYS A 95 14.89 -8.90 -12.64
CA CYS A 95 13.50 -8.68 -12.22
C CYS A 95 12.67 -8.31 -13.45
N GLN A 96 11.65 -9.10 -13.74
CA GLN A 96 10.68 -8.87 -14.79
C GLN A 96 9.34 -8.56 -14.14
N ILE A 97 8.73 -7.44 -14.50
CA ILE A 97 7.38 -7.09 -14.09
C ILE A 97 6.52 -7.17 -15.35
N THR A 98 5.51 -8.02 -15.31
CA THR A 98 4.54 -8.21 -16.37
C THR A 98 3.18 -7.76 -15.87
N ASP A 99 2.56 -6.86 -16.61
CA ASP A 99 1.21 -6.42 -16.33
C ASP A 99 0.22 -7.51 -16.77
N VAL A 100 -0.79 -7.78 -15.93
CA VAL A 100 -1.89 -8.69 -16.22
C VAL A 100 -3.19 -7.90 -16.10
N GLY A 101 -3.69 -7.44 -17.24
CA GLY A 101 -4.84 -6.54 -17.34
C GLY A 101 -6.19 -7.23 -17.13
N LEU A 102 -7.26 -6.42 -17.17
CA LEU A 102 -8.64 -6.91 -17.23
C LEU A 102 -8.88 -7.60 -18.58
N GLY A 103 -9.51 -8.78 -18.56
CA GLY A 103 -9.75 -9.62 -19.73
C GLY A 103 -8.59 -10.54 -20.11
N GLU A 104 -7.39 -10.35 -19.54
CA GLU A 104 -6.23 -11.20 -19.81
C GLU A 104 -6.21 -12.43 -18.89
N PRO A 105 -5.87 -13.63 -19.38
CA PRO A 105 -5.76 -14.80 -18.52
C PRO A 105 -4.55 -14.69 -17.58
N LEU A 106 -4.66 -15.27 -16.38
CA LEU A 106 -3.54 -15.42 -15.45
C LEU A 106 -3.00 -16.85 -15.54
N ASP A 107 -1.77 -16.99 -15.99
CA ASP A 107 -0.99 -18.23 -15.93
C ASP A 107 -0.09 -18.19 -14.68
N PRO A 108 -0.41 -18.94 -13.61
CA PRO A 108 0.28 -18.84 -12.33
C PRO A 108 1.72 -19.37 -12.38
N GLU A 109 2.09 -20.21 -13.36
CA GLU A 109 3.44 -20.78 -13.46
C GLU A 109 4.47 -19.76 -13.98
N ARG A 110 4.00 -18.72 -14.68
CA ARG A 110 4.84 -17.64 -15.21
C ARG A 110 5.42 -16.74 -14.13
N PHE A 111 4.86 -16.78 -12.93
CA PHE A 111 5.17 -15.83 -11.87
C PHE A 111 5.75 -16.51 -10.64
N ASP A 112 6.60 -15.76 -9.95
CA ASP A 112 7.16 -16.09 -8.64
C ASP A 112 6.47 -15.26 -7.55
N LEU A 113 6.07 -14.03 -7.91
CA LEU A 113 5.33 -13.10 -7.07
C LEU A 113 4.16 -12.48 -7.87
N LEU A 114 2.97 -12.43 -7.27
CA LEU A 114 1.81 -11.71 -7.79
C LEU A 114 1.50 -10.51 -6.89
N TYR A 115 1.28 -9.35 -7.51
CA TYR A 115 0.99 -8.11 -6.81
C TYR A 115 -0.39 -7.58 -7.21
N LEU A 116 -1.24 -7.30 -6.24
CA LEU A 116 -2.54 -6.67 -6.44
C LEU A 116 -2.60 -5.36 -5.65
N GLY A 117 -2.71 -4.25 -6.36
CA GLY A 117 -2.83 -2.92 -5.75
C GLY A 117 -4.23 -2.61 -5.19
N GLY A 118 -4.42 -1.38 -4.73
CA GLY A 118 -5.73 -0.82 -4.42
C GLY A 118 -6.31 -0.05 -5.61
N GLY A 119 -7.63 0.00 -5.73
CA GLY A 119 -8.35 0.75 -6.78
C GLY A 119 -9.45 1.64 -6.21
N GLN A 120 -10.08 2.43 -7.08
CA GLN A 120 -11.34 3.08 -6.75
C GLN A 120 -12.48 2.06 -6.76
N ASP A 121 -13.59 2.37 -6.09
CA ASP A 121 -14.72 1.43 -5.94
C ASP A 121 -15.26 0.87 -7.28
N ALA A 122 -15.31 1.71 -8.33
CA ALA A 122 -15.77 1.28 -9.65
C ALA A 122 -14.82 0.27 -10.31
N ASP A 123 -13.53 0.51 -10.20
CA ASP A 123 -12.49 -0.36 -10.75
C ASP A 123 -12.37 -1.67 -9.96
N GLN A 124 -12.48 -1.57 -8.63
CA GLN A 124 -12.48 -2.73 -7.75
C GLN A 124 -13.67 -3.66 -8.02
N ARG A 125 -14.86 -3.12 -8.35
CA ARG A 125 -16.02 -3.92 -8.77
C ARG A 125 -15.71 -4.74 -10.03
N ARG A 126 -15.18 -4.10 -11.07
CA ARG A 126 -14.83 -4.77 -12.34
C ARG A 126 -13.78 -5.86 -12.15
N CYS A 127 -12.75 -5.59 -11.35
CA CYS A 127 -11.74 -6.59 -10.99
C CYS A 127 -12.35 -7.75 -10.19
N GLY A 128 -13.21 -7.47 -9.21
CA GLY A 128 -13.86 -8.50 -8.40
C GLY A 128 -14.73 -9.45 -9.20
N GLU A 129 -15.51 -8.93 -10.16
CA GLU A 129 -16.33 -9.74 -11.08
C GLU A 129 -15.48 -10.77 -11.86
N GLU A 130 -14.31 -10.37 -12.37
CA GLU A 130 -13.41 -11.30 -13.06
C GLU A 130 -12.70 -12.26 -12.11
N LEU A 131 -12.31 -11.77 -10.93
CA LEU A 131 -11.69 -12.60 -9.88
C LEU A 131 -12.65 -13.65 -9.32
N ALA A 132 -13.96 -13.53 -9.53
CA ALA A 132 -14.89 -14.60 -9.20
C ALA A 132 -14.75 -15.84 -10.13
N GLY A 133 -14.14 -15.66 -11.31
CA GLY A 133 -13.98 -16.69 -12.34
C GLY A 133 -12.60 -17.33 -12.39
N GLU A 134 -12.13 -17.58 -13.61
CA GLU A 134 -10.89 -18.33 -13.89
C GLU A 134 -9.63 -17.65 -13.32
N LYS A 135 -9.55 -16.32 -13.36
CA LYS A 135 -8.40 -15.61 -12.80
C LYS A 135 -8.30 -15.74 -11.29
N GLY A 136 -9.42 -15.77 -10.57
CA GLY A 136 -9.42 -16.10 -9.15
C GLY A 136 -9.03 -17.54 -8.88
N ALA A 137 -9.45 -18.48 -9.74
CA ALA A 137 -9.00 -19.88 -9.65
C ALA A 137 -7.47 -19.98 -9.81
N ALA A 138 -6.89 -19.27 -10.78
CA ALA A 138 -5.44 -19.20 -10.96
C ALA A 138 -4.72 -18.57 -9.76
N LEU A 139 -5.30 -17.57 -9.09
CA LEU A 139 -4.73 -17.03 -7.83
C LEU A 139 -4.75 -18.06 -6.70
N ARG A 140 -5.83 -18.83 -6.56
CA ARG A 140 -5.90 -19.92 -5.57
C ARG A 140 -4.88 -21.00 -5.87
N GLU A 141 -4.67 -21.34 -7.14
CA GLU A 141 -3.63 -22.26 -7.59
C GLU A 141 -2.22 -21.73 -7.26
N ALA A 142 -1.94 -20.46 -7.58
CA ALA A 142 -0.66 -19.82 -7.25
C ALA A 142 -0.40 -19.85 -5.73
N SER A 143 -1.40 -19.52 -4.92
CA SER A 143 -1.30 -19.58 -3.46
C SER A 143 -1.03 -21.01 -2.97
N GLY A 144 -1.74 -22.01 -3.52
CA GLY A 144 -1.54 -23.43 -3.18
C GLY A 144 -0.19 -23.98 -3.61
N ALA A 145 0.39 -23.45 -4.69
CA ALA A 145 1.73 -23.77 -5.17
C ALA A 145 2.85 -23.01 -4.43
N GLY A 146 2.52 -22.24 -3.39
CA GLY A 146 3.49 -21.51 -2.57
C GLY A 146 4.08 -20.26 -3.23
N LYS A 147 3.48 -19.75 -4.31
CA LYS A 147 3.86 -18.47 -4.91
C LYS A 147 3.62 -17.34 -3.91
N VAL A 148 4.43 -16.28 -3.99
CA VAL A 148 4.19 -15.10 -3.17
C VAL A 148 3.03 -14.31 -3.76
N ILE A 149 2.05 -13.94 -2.94
CA ILE A 149 0.99 -13.03 -3.33
C ILE A 149 0.98 -11.87 -2.34
N LEU A 150 1.14 -10.65 -2.82
CA LEU A 150 1.00 -9.44 -2.01
C LEU A 150 -0.18 -8.62 -2.54
N ALA A 151 -1.18 -8.41 -1.69
CA ALA A 151 -2.35 -7.61 -2.02
C ALA A 151 -2.51 -6.44 -1.04
N VAL A 152 -2.74 -5.24 -1.57
CA VAL A 152 -2.78 -3.99 -0.80
C VAL A 152 -4.15 -3.34 -0.93
N CYS A 153 -4.72 -2.91 0.20
CA CYS A 153 -5.99 -2.19 0.31
C CYS A 153 -7.14 -2.88 -0.45
N GLY A 154 -7.57 -2.34 -1.61
CA GLY A 154 -8.66 -2.92 -2.39
C GLY A 154 -8.34 -4.32 -2.92
N GLY A 155 -7.09 -4.55 -3.35
CA GLY A 155 -6.62 -5.88 -3.76
C GLY A 155 -6.69 -6.89 -2.63
N TYR A 156 -6.37 -6.47 -1.40
CA TYR A 156 -6.50 -7.31 -0.21
C TYR A 156 -7.95 -7.74 0.02
N GLN A 157 -8.89 -6.79 -0.04
CA GLN A 157 -10.31 -7.08 0.09
C GLN A 157 -10.80 -8.07 -0.98
N LEU A 158 -10.30 -7.93 -2.21
CA LEU A 158 -10.61 -8.81 -3.32
C LEU A 158 -10.00 -10.21 -3.20
N LEU A 159 -9.04 -10.46 -2.31
CA LEU A 159 -8.58 -11.83 -2.02
C LEU A 159 -9.58 -12.63 -1.18
N GLY A 160 -10.52 -11.95 -0.51
CA GLY A 160 -11.56 -12.58 0.29
C GLY A 160 -12.71 -13.17 -0.51
N SER A 161 -13.76 -13.53 0.20
CA SER A 161 -15.01 -14.02 -0.39
C SER A 161 -15.86 -12.90 -1.00
N SER A 162 -15.88 -11.71 -0.39
CA SER A 162 -16.58 -10.54 -0.91
C SER A 162 -16.10 -9.21 -0.32
N TYR A 163 -16.41 -8.14 -1.05
CA TYR A 163 -16.39 -6.75 -0.58
C TYR A 163 -17.79 -6.15 -0.76
N VAL A 164 -18.43 -5.73 0.33
CA VAL A 164 -19.76 -5.11 0.29
C VAL A 164 -19.62 -3.59 0.28
N LEU A 165 -20.17 -2.93 -0.74
CA LEU A 165 -20.21 -1.48 -0.89
C LEU A 165 -21.65 -1.03 -1.14
N ASP A 166 -22.15 -0.09 -0.33
CA ASP A 166 -23.50 0.47 -0.46
C ASP A 166 -24.62 -0.59 -0.52
N GLY A 167 -24.42 -1.73 0.16
CA GLY A 167 -25.35 -2.86 0.18
C GLY A 167 -25.21 -3.83 -1.00
N GLU A 168 -24.38 -3.51 -1.99
CA GLU A 168 -24.04 -4.42 -3.09
C GLU A 168 -22.82 -5.27 -2.74
N SER A 169 -22.89 -6.57 -2.99
CA SER A 169 -21.79 -7.50 -2.76
C SER A 169 -20.99 -7.70 -4.04
N VAL A 170 -19.72 -7.30 -4.02
CA VAL A 170 -18.73 -7.64 -5.05
C VAL A 170 -18.06 -8.96 -4.67
N PRO A 171 -18.11 -10.02 -5.52
CA PRO A 171 -17.40 -11.26 -5.24
C PRO A 171 -15.88 -11.07 -5.28
N GLY A 172 -15.16 -11.82 -4.45
CA GLY A 172 -13.70 -11.86 -4.46
C GLY A 172 -13.15 -13.22 -4.89
N ALA A 173 -11.82 -13.32 -4.90
CA ALA A 173 -11.07 -14.47 -5.38
C ALA A 173 -11.09 -15.68 -4.43
N ARG A 174 -11.56 -15.53 -3.18
CA ARG A 174 -11.62 -16.61 -2.17
C ARG A 174 -10.27 -17.31 -1.95
N VAL A 175 -9.19 -16.53 -1.97
CA VAL A 175 -7.82 -17.00 -1.69
C VAL A 175 -7.56 -16.99 -0.19
N LEU A 176 -8.08 -15.99 0.51
CA LEU A 176 -8.04 -15.85 1.96
C LEU A 176 -9.46 -16.02 2.53
N ASP A 177 -9.57 -16.66 3.70
CA ASP A 177 -10.84 -16.82 4.41
C ASP A 177 -11.19 -15.54 5.17
N LEU A 178 -11.75 -14.58 4.44
CA LEU A 178 -12.20 -13.30 4.97
C LEU A 178 -13.33 -12.73 4.12
N HIS A 179 -14.03 -11.73 4.66
CA HIS A 179 -14.91 -10.85 3.89
C HIS A 179 -14.74 -9.42 4.39
N THR A 180 -15.10 -8.44 3.54
CA THR A 180 -15.00 -7.03 3.90
C THR A 180 -16.34 -6.34 3.72
N VAL A 181 -16.74 -5.56 4.72
CA VAL A 181 -17.95 -4.73 4.65
C VAL A 181 -17.55 -3.26 4.72
N ARG A 182 -18.00 -2.44 3.77
CA ARG A 182 -17.92 -0.98 3.89
C ARG A 182 -18.96 -0.53 4.91
N GLU A 183 -18.51 -0.26 6.14
CA GLU A 183 -19.39 0.29 7.17
C GLU A 183 -19.75 1.76 6.88
N TYR A 184 -20.97 2.15 7.28
CA TYR A 184 -21.36 3.55 7.32
C TYR A 184 -20.60 4.26 8.45
N GLY A 185 -19.90 5.35 8.12
CA GLY A 185 -19.13 6.12 9.10
C GLY A 185 -17.76 6.56 8.59
N PRO A 186 -16.89 7.02 9.50
CA PRO A 186 -15.56 7.48 9.14
C PRO A 186 -14.68 6.33 8.62
N ARG A 187 -13.79 6.68 7.70
CA ARG A 187 -12.68 5.79 7.31
C ARG A 187 -11.73 5.65 8.50
N LEU A 188 -11.11 4.49 8.61
CA LEU A 188 -9.96 4.26 9.47
C LEU A 188 -8.77 4.91 8.77
N ILE A 189 -8.29 6.01 9.33
CA ILE A 189 -7.26 6.87 8.74
C ILE A 189 -6.22 7.13 9.82
N GLY A 190 -4.96 6.84 9.52
CA GLY A 190 -3.86 7.17 10.42
C GLY A 190 -2.56 6.47 10.07
N ASN A 191 -1.51 6.85 10.80
CA ASN A 191 -0.29 6.06 10.82
C ASN A 191 -0.56 4.76 11.56
N VAL A 192 -0.05 3.66 11.02
CA VAL A 192 -0.26 2.30 11.55
C VAL A 192 1.09 1.64 11.72
N ALA A 193 1.23 0.86 12.79
CA ALA A 193 2.37 -0.01 12.99
C ALA A 193 1.89 -1.35 13.57
N ILE A 194 2.39 -2.44 12.99
CA ILE A 194 2.03 -3.80 13.38
C ILE A 194 3.29 -4.61 13.65
N GLU A 195 3.19 -5.54 14.59
CA GLU A 195 4.19 -6.58 14.80
C GLU A 195 3.79 -7.80 14.00
N VAL A 196 4.69 -8.25 13.13
CA VAL A 196 4.52 -9.40 12.25
C VAL A 196 5.61 -10.42 12.54
N ASP A 197 5.25 -11.71 12.48
CA ASP A 197 6.20 -12.81 12.60
C ASP A 197 6.19 -13.61 11.30
N LEU A 198 7.20 -13.40 10.47
CA LEU A 198 7.36 -14.07 9.18
C LEU A 198 8.47 -15.13 9.28
N PRO A 199 8.29 -16.33 8.69
CA PRO A 199 9.32 -17.35 8.60
C PRO A 199 10.62 -16.78 8.06
N ASP A 200 11.74 -17.20 8.63
CA ASP A 200 13.08 -16.81 8.22
C ASP A 200 13.38 -15.29 8.29
N ALA A 201 12.50 -14.48 8.90
CA ALA A 201 12.73 -13.05 9.09
C ALA A 201 13.61 -12.73 10.32
N GLY A 202 13.99 -13.73 11.10
CA GLY A 202 14.80 -13.58 12.32
C GLY A 202 13.99 -13.23 13.57
N GLY A 203 12.69 -13.57 13.59
CA GLY A 203 11.75 -13.31 14.68
C GLY A 203 10.77 -12.16 14.37
N PRO A 204 9.95 -11.74 15.35
CA PRO A 204 8.98 -10.67 15.17
C PRO A 204 9.61 -9.34 14.77
N ARG A 205 9.02 -8.67 13.78
CA ARG A 205 9.47 -7.38 13.25
C ARG A 205 8.29 -6.43 13.08
N VAL A 206 8.58 -5.14 12.94
CA VAL A 206 7.56 -4.12 12.74
C VAL A 206 7.38 -3.80 11.27
N LEU A 207 6.13 -3.78 10.82
CA LEU A 207 5.73 -3.04 9.62
C LEU A 207 5.11 -1.71 10.06
N ALA A 208 5.49 -0.62 9.40
CA ALA A 208 4.95 0.71 9.65
C ALA A 208 4.54 1.38 8.34
N GLY A 209 3.45 2.14 8.38
CA GLY A 209 2.92 2.82 7.21
C GLY A 209 1.70 3.67 7.54
N PHE A 210 0.80 3.79 6.57
CA PHE A 210 -0.46 4.52 6.71
C PHE A 210 -1.64 3.63 6.33
N GLU A 211 -2.76 3.78 7.03
CA GLU A 211 -4.03 3.13 6.70
C GLU A 211 -5.04 4.19 6.27
N ASN A 212 -5.85 3.88 5.25
CA ASN A 212 -6.93 4.76 4.80
C ASN A 212 -8.04 3.94 4.13
N HIS A 213 -8.90 3.32 4.91
CA HIS A 213 -9.96 2.47 4.38
C HIS A 213 -11.25 2.62 5.18
N GLY A 214 -12.39 2.55 4.50
CA GLY A 214 -13.68 2.40 5.20
C GLY A 214 -14.18 0.97 5.24
N GLY A 215 -13.52 0.04 4.55
CA GLY A 215 -13.79 -1.39 4.73
C GLY A 215 -13.46 -1.83 6.15
N ARG A 216 -14.27 -2.73 6.70
CA ARG A 216 -13.97 -3.53 7.88
C ARG A 216 -13.81 -4.95 7.41
N THR A 217 -12.59 -5.46 7.53
CA THR A 217 -12.30 -6.83 7.13
C THR A 217 -12.48 -7.74 8.33
N VAL A 218 -13.30 -8.77 8.15
CA VAL A 218 -13.55 -9.80 9.14
C VAL A 218 -12.89 -11.08 8.65
N LEU A 219 -11.95 -11.58 9.44
CA LEU A 219 -11.27 -12.84 9.17
C LEU A 219 -12.17 -14.01 9.61
N GLY A 220 -12.08 -15.12 8.88
CA GLY A 220 -12.64 -16.40 9.31
C GLY A 220 -11.94 -16.92 10.56
N ALA A 221 -12.55 -17.90 11.23
CA ALA A 221 -12.10 -18.38 12.54
C ALA A 221 -10.66 -18.91 12.53
N ASP A 222 -10.25 -19.53 11.42
CA ASP A 222 -8.93 -20.15 11.26
C ASP A 222 -7.99 -19.31 10.35
N GLN A 223 -8.42 -18.14 9.91
CA GLN A 223 -7.59 -17.27 9.07
C GLN A 223 -6.62 -16.47 9.93
N GLU A 224 -5.32 -16.72 9.74
CA GLU A 224 -4.28 -15.97 10.45
C GLU A 224 -4.26 -14.49 9.99
N PRO A 225 -4.15 -13.53 10.92
CA PRO A 225 -3.86 -12.14 10.59
C PRO A 225 -2.42 -12.00 10.09
N LEU A 226 -2.10 -10.91 9.38
CA LEU A 226 -0.71 -10.61 9.03
C LEU A 226 0.09 -10.25 10.29
N GLY A 227 -0.49 -9.46 11.19
CA GLY A 227 0.17 -9.04 12.41
C GLY A 227 -0.75 -8.46 13.47
N ARG A 228 -0.17 -8.27 14.65
CA ARG A 228 -0.81 -7.61 15.80
C ARG A 228 -0.64 -6.11 15.67
N VAL A 229 -1.72 -5.36 15.83
CA VAL A 229 -1.68 -3.89 15.83
C VAL A 229 -0.95 -3.40 17.08
N LEU A 230 0.12 -2.63 16.86
CA LEU A 230 0.79 -1.87 17.93
C LEU A 230 0.20 -0.46 18.04
N ARG A 231 -0.12 0.15 16.89
CA ARG A 231 -0.70 1.48 16.71
C ARG A 231 -1.54 1.50 15.43
N GLY A 232 -2.62 2.29 15.42
CA GLY A 232 -3.58 2.34 14.31
C GLY A 232 -4.83 1.52 14.59
N HIS A 233 -5.57 1.17 13.54
CA HIS A 233 -6.88 0.52 13.63
C HIS A 233 -6.85 -0.92 13.10
N GLY A 234 -6.05 -1.21 12.07
CA GLY A 234 -5.96 -2.55 11.48
C GLY A 234 -7.21 -2.91 10.67
N ASN A 235 -7.60 -4.18 10.68
CA ASN A 235 -8.64 -4.70 9.78
C ASN A 235 -10.00 -4.02 9.96
N ASP A 236 -10.38 -3.72 11.20
CA ASP A 236 -11.73 -3.30 11.56
C ASP A 236 -11.77 -2.23 12.68
N GLY A 237 -10.63 -1.87 13.26
CA GLY A 237 -10.55 -0.96 14.41
C GLY A 237 -10.99 -1.58 15.74
N ARG A 238 -11.18 -2.91 15.83
CA ARG A 238 -11.73 -3.59 17.01
C ARG A 238 -10.98 -4.85 17.38
N SER A 239 -10.59 -5.66 16.40
CA SER A 239 -9.93 -6.96 16.57
C SER A 239 -8.53 -6.87 17.18
N GLY A 240 -7.84 -5.73 17.01
CA GLY A 240 -6.42 -5.59 17.39
C GLY A 240 -5.45 -6.25 16.41
N PHE A 241 -5.92 -6.66 15.24
CA PHE A 241 -5.14 -7.32 14.19
C PHE A 241 -5.23 -6.58 12.85
N GLU A 242 -4.20 -6.72 12.04
CA GLU A 242 -4.11 -6.15 10.71
C GLU A 242 -3.76 -7.22 9.69
N GLY A 243 -4.37 -7.08 8.51
CA GLY A 243 -4.11 -7.90 7.35
C GLY A 243 -4.57 -9.34 7.54
N ALA A 244 -4.21 -10.17 6.57
CA ALA A 244 -4.31 -11.62 6.70
C ALA A 244 -3.16 -12.29 5.97
N ARG A 245 -2.85 -13.51 6.40
CA ARG A 245 -1.79 -14.30 5.80
C ARG A 245 -2.17 -15.78 5.74
N THR A 246 -1.91 -16.39 4.59
CA THR A 246 -1.94 -17.85 4.42
C THR A 246 -0.68 -18.25 3.67
N ALA A 247 0.24 -18.94 4.34
CA ALA A 247 1.57 -19.25 3.81
C ALA A 247 2.31 -17.99 3.27
N ASN A 248 2.44 -17.88 1.95
CA ASN A 248 3.12 -16.78 1.25
C ASN A 248 2.14 -15.75 0.63
N THR A 249 0.84 -15.92 0.86
CA THR A 249 -0.20 -14.96 0.48
C THR A 249 -0.43 -13.98 1.62
N ILE A 250 -0.23 -12.70 1.35
CA ILE A 250 -0.33 -11.61 2.31
C ILE A 250 -1.29 -10.55 1.76
N GLY A 251 -2.26 -10.19 2.58
CA GLY A 251 -3.15 -9.07 2.36
C GLY A 251 -3.00 -8.04 3.46
N THR A 252 -2.91 -6.75 3.11
CA THR A 252 -2.71 -5.67 4.09
C THR A 252 -3.38 -4.36 3.67
N TYR A 253 -3.82 -3.57 4.64
CA TYR A 253 -4.24 -2.18 4.47
C TYR A 253 -3.09 -1.19 4.56
N LEU A 254 -1.88 -1.61 4.98
CA LEU A 254 -0.72 -0.73 5.05
C LEU A 254 -0.35 -0.25 3.64
N HIS A 255 -0.28 1.07 3.49
CA HIS A 255 0.24 1.72 2.29
C HIS A 255 1.14 2.92 2.66
N GLY A 256 1.55 3.70 1.65
CA GLY A 256 2.08 5.05 1.87
C GLY A 256 3.60 5.26 2.01
N PRO A 257 4.49 4.68 1.18
CA PRO A 257 4.44 3.43 0.41
C PRO A 257 4.97 2.24 1.24
N LEU A 258 4.29 1.08 1.14
CA LEU A 258 4.55 -0.10 1.96
C LEU A 258 6.00 -0.60 1.87
N LEU A 259 6.49 -0.98 0.69
CA LEU A 259 7.80 -1.60 0.54
C LEU A 259 8.98 -0.63 0.70
N PRO A 260 8.94 0.62 0.18
CA PRO A 260 10.02 1.57 0.43
C PRO A 260 10.19 1.91 1.92
N GLY A 261 9.10 1.93 2.69
CA GLY A 261 9.14 2.15 4.14
C GLY A 261 9.46 0.89 4.96
N ASN A 262 9.50 -0.29 4.34
CA ASN A 262 9.68 -1.57 5.00
C ASN A 262 10.58 -2.49 4.14
N ILE A 263 11.79 -2.03 3.82
CA ILE A 263 12.69 -2.76 2.90
C ILE A 263 13.05 -4.18 3.33
N TRP A 264 13.04 -4.45 4.63
CA TRP A 264 13.25 -5.80 5.15
C TRP A 264 12.14 -6.75 4.69
N PHE A 265 10.91 -6.23 4.58
CA PHE A 265 9.76 -6.97 4.07
C PHE A 265 9.83 -7.12 2.55
N ALA A 266 10.31 -6.10 1.84
CA ALA A 266 10.62 -6.21 0.42
C ALA A 266 11.65 -7.32 0.14
N ASP A 267 12.71 -7.41 0.95
CA ASP A 267 13.71 -8.47 0.84
C ASP A 267 13.18 -9.84 1.21
N TRP A 268 12.32 -9.91 2.23
CA TRP A 268 11.63 -11.15 2.58
C TRP A 268 10.78 -11.66 1.39
N LEU A 269 10.00 -10.78 0.74
CA LEU A 269 9.21 -11.13 -0.44
C LEU A 269 10.08 -11.65 -1.60
N ILE A 270 11.21 -10.97 -1.87
CA ILE A 270 12.15 -11.39 -2.94
C ILE A 270 12.78 -12.74 -2.60
N SER A 271 13.28 -12.91 -1.38
CA SER A 271 13.90 -14.16 -0.92
C SER A 271 12.92 -15.33 -1.03
N THR A 272 11.71 -15.17 -0.48
CA THR A 272 10.66 -16.19 -0.50
C THR A 272 10.24 -16.54 -1.92
N ALA A 273 10.02 -15.55 -2.79
CA ALA A 273 9.65 -15.78 -4.19
C ALA A 273 10.76 -16.49 -4.99
N LEU A 274 12.03 -16.30 -4.62
CA LEU A 274 13.18 -16.97 -5.23
C LEU A 274 13.62 -18.25 -4.50
N GLY A 275 12.71 -18.85 -3.71
CA GLY A 275 12.94 -20.14 -3.06
C GLY A 275 13.87 -20.06 -1.84
N GLY A 276 13.76 -19.01 -1.03
CA GLY A 276 14.57 -18.81 0.18
C GLY A 276 16.00 -18.32 -0.10
N LEU A 277 16.17 -17.57 -1.20
CA LEU A 277 17.48 -17.07 -1.58
C LEU A 277 18.05 -16.11 -0.53
N THR A 278 19.19 -16.45 0.05
CA THR A 278 19.95 -15.50 0.88
C THR A 278 20.41 -14.30 0.03
N LEU A 279 19.84 -13.13 0.33
CA LEU A 279 20.17 -11.89 -0.38
C LEU A 279 21.42 -11.25 0.22
N ALA A 280 22.32 -10.79 -0.66
CA ALA A 280 23.46 -9.99 -0.22
C ALA A 280 22.98 -8.69 0.46
N PRO A 281 23.62 -8.25 1.55
CA PRO A 281 23.26 -7.01 2.22
C PRO A 281 23.45 -5.81 1.28
N LEU A 282 22.60 -4.79 1.46
CA LEU A 282 22.73 -3.50 0.79
C LEU A 282 23.04 -2.41 1.84
N ASP A 283 23.51 -1.26 1.38
CA ASP A 283 23.61 -0.07 2.22
C ASP A 283 22.21 0.56 2.34
N ASP A 284 21.53 0.23 3.44
CA ASP A 284 20.12 0.52 3.69
C ASP A 284 19.92 1.68 4.69
N ALA A 285 20.97 2.49 4.96
CA ALA A 285 20.95 3.50 6.02
C ALA A 285 19.80 4.53 5.87
N LEU A 286 19.46 4.91 4.64
CA LEU A 286 18.37 5.85 4.38
C LEU A 286 16.99 5.21 4.58
N GLU A 287 16.84 3.98 4.14
CA GLU A 287 15.61 3.21 4.26
C GLU A 287 15.34 2.82 5.73
N GLU A 288 16.37 2.54 6.51
CA GLU A 288 16.28 2.33 7.96
C GLU A 288 15.87 3.61 8.71
N GLU A 289 16.39 4.78 8.31
CA GLU A 289 15.94 6.07 8.85
C GLU A 289 14.48 6.34 8.48
N ALA A 290 14.09 6.09 7.22
CA ALA A 290 12.70 6.25 6.77
C ALA A 290 11.75 5.31 7.54
N HIS A 291 12.15 4.05 7.76
CA HIS A 291 11.38 3.09 8.55
C HIS A 291 11.22 3.56 10.00
N ARG A 292 12.31 4.02 10.64
CA ARG A 292 12.24 4.58 12.00
C ARG A 292 11.33 5.81 12.07
N ALA A 293 11.38 6.69 11.08
CA ALA A 293 10.49 7.85 11.00
C ALA A 293 9.02 7.43 10.89
N ALA A 294 8.70 6.38 10.11
CA ALA A 294 7.34 5.84 10.02
C ALA A 294 6.85 5.24 11.35
N GLN A 295 7.71 4.51 12.06
CA GLN A 295 7.41 3.98 13.40
C GLN A 295 7.11 5.10 14.41
N VAL A 296 7.94 6.16 14.41
CA VAL A 296 7.74 7.34 15.25
C VAL A 296 6.44 8.06 14.90
N ALA A 297 6.13 8.21 13.61
CA ALA A 297 4.88 8.81 13.14
C ALA A 297 3.64 8.01 13.59
N ALA A 298 3.74 6.67 13.66
CA ALA A 298 2.72 5.81 14.24
C ALA A 298 2.62 5.92 15.77
N GLY A 299 3.58 6.58 16.44
CA GLY A 299 3.59 6.75 17.89
C GLY A 299 4.28 5.60 18.63
N LEU A 300 5.19 4.89 17.96
CA LEU A 300 6.15 4.00 18.63
C LEU A 300 7.34 4.81 19.15
N THR A 301 7.83 4.43 20.33
CA THR A 301 9.05 5.02 20.89
C THR A 301 10.23 4.13 20.51
N PRO A 302 11.27 4.65 19.81
CA PRO A 302 12.46 3.88 19.52
C PRO A 302 13.17 3.50 20.84
N GLY A 303 13.32 2.20 21.11
CA GLY A 303 14.23 1.65 22.13
C GLY A 303 13.87 1.91 23.60
N ARG A 304 12.92 1.15 24.14
CA ARG A 304 13.00 0.70 25.54
C ARG A 304 13.19 -0.81 25.57
#